data_AF-A0A845Y3V5-F1
#
_entry.id   AF-A0A845Y3V5-F1
#
_cell.length_a   1.000
_cell.length_b   1.000
_cell.length_c   1.000
_cell.angle_alpha   90.00
_cell.angle_beta   90.00
_cell.angle_gamma   90.00
#
_symmetry.space_group_name_H-M   'P 1'
#
loop_
_entity.id
_entity.type
_entity.pdbx_description
1 polymer ?
#
loop_
_entity_poly.entity_id
_entity_poly.type
_entity_poly.pdbx_seq_one_letter_code
_entity_poly.pdbx_strand_id
1 'polypeptide(L)'
;MILETLAGKAVGYFVDNVTGGALEKLGADAKDYLQRLVGLIYTYFSSGQEVQQATSNPNPLKEAIIQKASTNVDFREDLEKLVKKLEEIENSQLSVNFSQSSTGEGANIKADKNTGNVAGRDQNFRN
;
A
#
# COMPACT_ATOMS: atom_id res chain seq x y z
N MET A 1 -4.85 9.97 12.35
CA MET A 1 -4.66 10.57 11.01
C MET A 1 -5.58 11.78 10.89
N ILE A 2 -5.23 12.83 10.13
CA ILE A 2 -6.17 13.96 9.91
C ILE A 2 -7.31 13.47 9.00
N LEU A 3 -8.55 13.88 9.26
CA LEU A 3 -9.75 13.43 8.53
C LEU A 3 -9.64 13.67 7.01
N GLU A 4 -9.07 14.79 6.60
CA GLU A 4 -8.86 15.09 5.17
C GLU A 4 -7.89 14.12 4.50
N THR A 5 -6.80 13.76 5.19
CA THR A 5 -5.82 12.78 4.72
C THR A 5 -6.43 11.39 4.68
N LEU A 6 -7.19 11.02 5.71
CA LEU A 6 -7.88 9.74 5.81
C LEU A 6 -8.89 9.56 4.67
N ALA A 7 -9.75 10.56 4.46
CA ALA A 7 -10.73 10.55 3.38
C ALA A 7 -10.06 10.56 2.00
N GLY A 8 -9.00 11.36 1.83
CA GLY A 8 -8.23 11.37 0.58
C GLY A 8 -7.64 10.02 0.22
N LYS A 9 -7.00 9.34 1.19
CA LYS A 9 -6.43 7.99 1.00
C LYS A 9 -7.52 6.95 0.76
N ALA A 10 -8.60 6.97 1.53
CA ALA A 10 -9.72 6.05 1.34
C ALA A 10 -10.34 6.17 -0.06
N VAL A 11 -10.59 7.40 -0.54
CA VAL A 11 -11.10 7.63 -1.90
C VAL A 11 -10.07 7.20 -2.94
N GLY A 12 -8.78 7.47 -2.72
CA GLY A 12 -7.71 7.01 -3.60
C GLY A 12 -7.73 5.49 -3.77
N TYR A 13 -7.68 4.73 -2.67
CA TYR A 13 -7.75 3.27 -2.72
C TYR A 13 -9.07 2.75 -3.29
N PHE A 14 -10.18 3.43 -3.04
CA PHE A 14 -11.47 3.08 -3.62
C PHE A 14 -11.46 3.23 -5.15
N VAL A 15 -11.01 4.38 -5.66
CA VAL A 15 -10.94 4.66 -7.10
C VAL A 15 -9.96 3.71 -7.78
N ASP A 16 -8.75 3.55 -7.22
CA ASP A 16 -7.76 2.60 -7.73
C ASP A 16 -8.30 1.16 -7.73
N ASN A 17 -9.12 0.76 -6.75
CA ASN A 17 -9.72 -0.57 -6.75
C ASN A 17 -10.80 -0.73 -7.83
N VAL A 18 -11.64 0.29 -8.04
CA VAL A 18 -12.69 0.28 -9.07
C VAL A 18 -12.11 0.26 -10.48
N THR A 19 -10.97 0.91 -10.71
CA THR A 19 -10.26 0.90 -12.00
C THR A 19 -9.34 -0.30 -12.19
N GLY A 20 -9.15 -1.12 -11.15
CA GLY A 20 -8.26 -2.29 -11.15
C GLY A 20 -6.80 -2.01 -10.76
N GLY A 21 -6.39 -0.75 -10.66
CA GLY A 21 -5.02 -0.33 -10.35
C GLY A 21 -4.56 -0.61 -8.90
N ALA A 22 -5.47 -0.70 -7.92
CA ALA A 22 -5.09 -0.94 -6.52
C ALA A 22 -4.46 -2.32 -6.33
N LEU A 23 -5.01 -3.35 -6.99
CA LEU A 23 -4.52 -4.72 -6.92
C LEU A 23 -3.18 -4.87 -7.66
N GLU A 24 -2.98 -4.14 -8.75
CA GLU A 24 -1.70 -4.12 -9.46
C GLU A 24 -0.59 -3.46 -8.63
N LYS A 25 -0.93 -2.42 -7.84
CA LYS A 25 0.04 -1.68 -7.01
C LYS A 25 0.36 -2.37 -5.68
N LEU A 26 -0.63 -2.99 -5.05
CA LEU A 26 -0.52 -3.50 -3.69
C LEU A 26 -0.45 -5.03 -3.60
N GLY A 27 -0.77 -5.73 -4.68
CA GLY A 27 -0.75 -7.19 -4.74
C GLY A 27 -1.91 -7.87 -4.00
N ALA A 28 -1.82 -9.20 -3.89
CA ALA A 28 -2.89 -10.04 -3.35
C ALA A 28 -3.17 -9.80 -1.85
N ASP A 29 -2.15 -9.41 -1.08
CA ASP A 29 -2.27 -9.13 0.36
C ASP A 29 -3.21 -7.95 0.66
N ALA A 30 -3.31 -6.98 -0.24
CA ALA A 30 -4.23 -5.85 -0.09
C ALA A 30 -5.66 -6.16 -0.53
N LYS A 31 -5.89 -7.27 -1.25
CA LYS A 31 -7.21 -7.59 -1.83
C LYS A 31 -8.31 -7.61 -0.78
N ASP A 32 -8.10 -8.31 0.34
CA ASP A 32 -9.11 -8.43 1.41
C ASP A 32 -9.42 -7.05 2.03
N TYR A 33 -8.38 -6.25 2.29
CA TYR A 33 -8.53 -4.91 2.86
C TYR A 33 -9.19 -3.92 1.90
N LEU A 34 -8.88 -3.98 0.59
CA LEU A 34 -9.53 -3.19 -0.44
C LEU A 34 -11.00 -3.58 -0.58
N GLN A 35 -11.33 -4.87 -0.57
CA GLN A 35 -12.73 -5.33 -0.61
C GLN A 35 -13.50 -4.88 0.64
N ARG A 36 -12.88 -4.93 1.82
CA ARG A 36 -13.48 -4.42 3.06
C ARG A 36 -13.67 -2.90 3.01
N LEU A 37 -12.71 -2.15 2.48
CA LEU A 37 -12.81 -0.69 2.31
C LEU A 37 -13.98 -0.33 1.40
N VAL A 38 -14.08 -1.00 0.25
CA VAL A 38 -15.17 -0.84 -0.70
C VAL A 38 -16.51 -1.21 -0.06
N GLY A 39 -16.58 -2.34 0.65
CA GLY A 39 -17.77 -2.77 1.37
C GLY A 39 -18.19 -1.76 2.45
N LEU A 40 -17.25 -1.19 3.19
CA LEU A 40 -17.51 -0.15 4.20
C LEU A 40 -18.10 1.10 3.53
N ILE A 41 -17.51 1.59 2.45
CA ILE A 41 -18.01 2.76 1.71
C ILE A 41 -19.40 2.47 1.15
N TYR A 42 -19.63 1.33 0.51
CA TYR A 42 -20.97 0.97 0.04
C TYR A 42 -21.97 0.81 1.19
N THR A 43 -21.58 0.34 2.37
CA THR A 43 -22.51 0.20 3.51
C THR A 43 -23.04 1.57 3.97
N TYR A 44 -22.17 2.59 4.02
CA TYR A 44 -22.56 3.92 4.50
C TYR A 44 -23.08 4.85 3.40
N PHE A 45 -22.74 4.57 2.13
CA PHE A 45 -23.07 5.40 0.97
C PHE A 45 -23.78 4.60 -0.14
N SER A 46 -24.52 3.53 0.21
CA SER A 46 -25.19 2.58 -0.72
C SER A 46 -26.04 3.22 -1.81
N SER A 47 -26.54 4.43 -1.59
CA SER A 47 -27.40 5.17 -2.52
C SER A 47 -26.73 6.39 -3.15
N GLY A 48 -25.46 6.64 -2.83
CA GLY A 48 -24.77 7.88 -3.15
C GLY A 48 -24.32 7.94 -4.61
N GLN A 49 -24.87 8.89 -5.37
CA GLN A 49 -24.25 9.33 -6.62
C GLN A 49 -22.76 9.66 -6.43
N GLU A 50 -22.34 10.02 -5.21
CA GLU A 50 -20.95 10.28 -4.83
C GLU A 50 -20.05 9.07 -5.10
N VAL A 51 -20.51 7.86 -4.84
CA VAL A 51 -19.75 6.61 -5.05
C VAL A 51 -19.62 6.30 -6.54
N GLN A 52 -20.69 6.53 -7.30
CA GLN A 52 -20.72 6.32 -8.75
C GLN A 52 -19.87 7.35 -9.49
N GLN A 53 -19.83 8.58 -8.98
CA GLN A 53 -19.02 9.65 -9.54
C GLN A 53 -17.57 9.61 -9.08
N ALA A 54 -17.22 8.85 -8.04
CA ALA A 54 -15.89 8.87 -7.44
C ALA A 54 -14.74 8.65 -8.45
N THR A 55 -14.96 7.82 -9.48
CA THR A 55 -14.00 7.56 -10.56
C THR A 55 -13.81 8.73 -11.52
N SER A 56 -14.81 9.60 -11.70
CA SER A 56 -14.73 10.79 -12.56
C SER A 56 -14.51 12.09 -11.78
N ASN A 57 -15.02 12.16 -10.55
CA ASN A 57 -14.89 13.26 -9.63
C ASN A 57 -14.84 12.71 -8.19
N PRO A 58 -13.64 12.61 -7.57
CA PRO A 58 -13.47 12.03 -6.24
C PRO A 58 -13.87 12.98 -5.10
N ASN A 59 -14.01 14.28 -5.36
CA ASN A 59 -14.28 15.29 -4.31
C ASN A 59 -15.60 15.07 -3.54
N PRO A 60 -16.75 14.77 -4.20
CA PRO A 60 -18.01 14.53 -3.49
C PRO A 60 -17.90 13.37 -2.50
N LEU A 61 -17.26 12.26 -2.91
CA LEU A 61 -17.06 11.12 -2.03
C LEU A 61 -16.11 11.46 -0.87
N LYS A 62 -15.07 12.25 -1.13
CA LYS A 62 -14.13 12.71 -0.09
C LYS A 62 -14.85 13.55 0.96
N GLU A 63 -15.66 14.52 0.55
CA GLU A 63 -16.42 15.36 1.48
C GLU A 63 -17.46 14.56 2.25
N ALA A 64 -18.17 13.64 1.60
CA ALA A 64 -19.14 12.75 2.23
C ALA A 64 -18.48 11.87 3.32
N ILE A 65 -17.29 11.33 3.03
CA ILE A 65 -16.50 10.57 4.00
C ILE A 65 -16.05 11.45 5.18
N ILE A 66 -15.59 12.68 4.93
CA ILE A 66 -15.20 13.62 6.01
C ILE A 66 -16.39 13.91 6.92
N GLN A 67 -17.55 14.24 6.34
CA GLN A 67 -18.78 14.54 7.08
C GLN A 67 -19.23 13.33 7.91
N LYS A 68 -19.19 12.13 7.32
CA LYS A 68 -19.58 10.91 8.01
C LYS A 68 -18.60 10.52 9.12
N ALA A 69 -17.29 10.61 8.86
CA ALA A 69 -16.26 10.32 9.85
C ALA A 69 -16.21 11.35 10.99
N SER A 70 -16.71 12.57 10.76
CA SER A 70 -16.85 13.58 11.83
C SER A 70 -18.02 13.29 12.77
N THR A 71 -19.05 12.59 12.29
CA THR A 71 -20.31 12.34 13.02
C THR A 71 -20.46 10.91 13.51
N ASN A 72 -19.72 9.96 12.94
CA ASN A 72 -19.76 8.54 13.27
C ASN A 72 -18.35 8.04 13.59
N VAL A 73 -18.09 7.81 14.88
CA VAL A 73 -16.77 7.42 15.39
C VAL A 73 -16.40 6.01 14.94
N ASP A 74 -17.34 5.06 14.97
CA ASP A 74 -17.10 3.68 14.54
C ASP A 74 -16.66 3.63 13.08
N PHE A 75 -17.38 4.32 12.19
CA PHE A 75 -17.02 4.46 10.78
C PHE A 75 -15.62 5.05 10.61
N ARG A 76 -15.28 6.10 11.37
CA ARG A 76 -13.95 6.72 11.31
C ARG A 76 -12.86 5.75 11.74
N GLU A 77 -13.08 4.99 12.81
CA GLU A 77 -12.10 4.04 13.34
C GLU A 77 -11.89 2.85 12.40
N ASP A 78 -12.96 2.28 11.85
CA ASP A 78 -12.85 1.20 10.87
C ASP A 78 -12.18 1.69 9.58
N LEU A 79 -12.52 2.90 9.12
CA LEU A 79 -11.86 3.51 7.97
C LEU A 79 -10.37 3.73 8.23
N GLU A 80 -9.99 4.25 9.41
CA GLU A 80 -8.58 4.47 9.77
C GLU A 80 -7.80 3.15 9.85
N LYS A 81 -8.39 2.09 10.41
CA LYS A 81 -7.75 0.76 10.47
C LYS A 81 -7.48 0.21 9.07
N LEU A 82 -8.45 0.31 8.17
CA LEU A 82 -8.31 -0.20 6.80
C LEU A 82 -7.28 0.60 6.01
N VAL A 83 -7.33 1.94 6.08
CA VAL A 83 -6.36 2.81 5.39
C VAL A 83 -4.94 2.56 5.92
N LYS A 84 -4.76 2.47 7.24
CA LYS A 84 -3.45 2.14 7.83
C LYS A 84 -2.91 0.80 7.34
N LYS A 85 -3.74 -0.24 7.30
CA LYS A 85 -3.31 -1.57 6.82
C LYS A 85 -2.91 -1.54 5.35
N LEU A 86 -3.65 -0.82 4.52
CA LEU A 86 -3.29 -0.62 3.11
C LEU A 86 -1.98 0.15 2.94
N GLU A 87 -1.76 1.20 3.73
CA GLU A 87 -0.48 1.93 3.75
C GLU A 87 0.68 1.06 4.25
N GLU A 88 0.47 0.22 5.27
CA GLU A 88 1.51 -0.71 5.74
C GLU A 88 1.90 -1.69 4.64
N ILE A 89 0.92 -2.23 3.88
CA ILE A 89 1.18 -3.13 2.75
C ILE A 89 1.93 -2.39 1.63
N GLU A 90 1.49 -1.19 1.27
CA GLU A 90 2.16 -0.33 0.28
C GLU A 90 3.61 -0.05 0.66
N ASN A 91 3.86 0.35 1.92
CA ASN A 91 5.20 0.60 2.43
C ASN A 91 6.04 -0.68 2.52
N SER A 92 5.44 -1.82 2.84
CA SER A 92 6.14 -3.10 2.89
C SER A 92 6.55 -3.56 1.49
N GLN A 93 5.69 -3.39 0.48
CA GLN A 93 6.01 -3.65 -0.92
C GLN A 93 7.14 -2.74 -1.42
N LEU A 94 7.10 -1.45 -1.07
CA LEU A 94 8.18 -0.49 -1.35
C LEU A 94 9.49 -0.87 -0.66
N SER A 95 9.44 -1.39 0.57
CA SER A 95 10.62 -1.81 1.33
C SER A 95 11.24 -3.11 0.80
N VAL A 96 10.43 -4.03 0.26
CA VAL A 96 10.93 -5.19 -0.49
C VAL A 96 11.63 -4.74 -1.78
N ASN A 97 11.12 -3.71 -2.45
CA ASN A 97 11.76 -3.12 -3.64
C ASN A 97 13.02 -2.29 -3.31
N PHE A 98 13.14 -1.75 -2.09
CA PHE A 98 14.35 -1.05 -1.63
C PHE A 98 15.40 -1.96 -0.98
N SER A 99 15.04 -3.19 -0.61
CA SER A 99 15.97 -4.18 -0.06
C SER A 99 16.79 -4.92 -1.11
N GLN A 100 16.69 -4.54 -2.39
CA GLN A 100 17.51 -5.11 -3.47
C GLN A 100 18.58 -4.17 -4.05
N SER A 101 18.83 -3.03 -3.39
CA SER A 101 19.92 -2.11 -3.76
C SER A 101 20.63 -1.57 -2.52
N SER A 102 21.33 -2.44 -1.77
CA SER A 102 22.56 -2.14 -1.01
C SER A 102 22.98 -3.35 -0.16
N THR A 103 23.53 -4.38 -0.80
CA THR A 103 24.63 -5.17 -0.18
C THR A 103 25.92 -4.99 -1.00
N GLY A 104 26.09 -3.78 -1.51
CA GLY A 104 27.35 -3.05 -1.64
C GLY A 104 26.97 -1.62 -1.25
N GLU A 105 27.59 -0.93 -0.31
CA GLU A 105 29.00 -0.89 0.05
C GLU A 105 29.19 -0.91 1.58
N GLY A 106 30.40 -1.24 2.02
CA GLY A 106 30.76 -1.31 3.44
C GLY A 106 30.64 0.03 4.16
N ALA A 107 30.93 0.13 5.45
CA ALA A 107 31.73 -0.75 6.27
C ALA A 107 31.36 -0.47 7.74
N ASN A 108 31.65 -1.36 8.68
CA ASN A 108 32.98 -1.23 9.26
C ASN A 108 33.71 -2.58 9.34
N ILE A 109 34.92 -2.57 8.82
CA ILE A 109 35.87 -3.67 8.83
C ILE A 109 36.12 -4.10 10.28
N LYS A 110 35.56 -5.24 10.67
CA LYS A 110 36.25 -6.21 11.53
C LYS A 110 36.28 -7.52 10.77
N ALA A 111 37.33 -7.67 9.98
CA ALA A 111 37.68 -8.91 9.33
C ALA A 111 37.90 -9.98 10.39
N ASP A 112 37.03 -10.98 10.46
CA ASP A 112 37.46 -12.31 10.87
C ASP A 112 36.85 -13.35 9.93
N LYS A 113 37.75 -13.85 9.09
CA LYS A 113 37.70 -14.99 8.17
C LYS A 113 36.48 -15.90 8.31
N ASN A 114 35.72 -16.03 7.22
CA ASN A 114 35.46 -17.37 6.71
C ASN A 114 35.42 -17.38 5.18
N THR A 115 36.49 -17.91 4.63
CA THR A 115 36.77 -18.13 3.22
C THR A 115 35.96 -19.33 2.74
N GLY A 116 35.35 -19.22 1.56
CA GLY A 116 35.16 -20.40 0.72
C GLY A 116 33.79 -20.50 0.07
N ASN A 117 33.69 -20.03 -1.17
CA ASN A 117 33.79 -20.89 -2.35
C ASN A 117 32.88 -20.35 -3.47
N VAL A 118 33.41 -19.47 -4.32
CA VAL A 118 32.79 -19.13 -5.60
C VAL A 118 33.49 -19.94 -6.70
N ALA A 119 32.72 -20.82 -7.33
CA ALA A 119 33.11 -21.56 -8.50
C ALA A 119 33.01 -20.66 -9.75
N GLY A 120 34.05 -20.67 -10.60
CA GLY A 120 33.92 -20.34 -12.02
C GLY A 120 35.09 -19.58 -12.63
N ARG A 121 35.74 -20.25 -13.62
CA ARG A 121 36.64 -19.71 -14.69
C ARG A 121 38.00 -19.18 -14.21
N ASP A 122 39.15 -19.42 -14.84
CA ASP A 122 39.49 -19.89 -16.19
C ASP A 122 40.97 -20.37 -16.19
N GLN A 123 41.39 -21.02 -17.28
CA GLN A 123 42.75 -21.04 -17.82
C GLN A 123 43.89 -21.78 -17.09
N ASN A 124 43.98 -23.07 -17.45
CA ASN A 124 45.15 -23.73 -18.03
C ASN A 124 46.42 -22.86 -18.22
N PHE A 125 47.46 -23.11 -17.42
CA PHE A 125 48.86 -22.94 -17.83
C PHE A 125 49.77 -23.98 -17.18
N ARG A 126 50.53 -24.67 -18.06
CA ARG A 126 51.71 -25.55 -17.85
C ARG A 126 51.40 -27.00 -17.46
N ASN A 127 51.91 -27.99 -18.18
CA ASN A 127 53.32 -28.12 -18.61
C ASN A 127 53.49 -28.62 -20.05
#